data_AF-A0A0F9PMK3-F1
#
_entry.id   AF-A0A0F9PMK3-F1
#
_cell.length_a   1.000
_cell.length_b   1.000
_cell.length_c   1.000
_cell.angle_alpha   90.00
_cell.angle_beta   90.00
_cell.angle_gamma   90.00
#
_symmetry.space_group_name_H-M   'P 1'
#
loop_
_entity.id
_entity.type
_entity.pdbx_description
1 polymer ?
#
loop_
_entity_poly.entity_id
_entity_poly.type
_entity_poly.pdbx_seq_one_letter_code
_entity_poly.pdbx_strand_id
1 'polypeptide(L)'
;MPIFYKDQRLDHMSKGDAYLWSKFLDKFPDQYTNIKYDVKVGHSVVLPKEYPPWLVKSADALSRKRIDVVAEQSHRLFVIEVRVRAKASVIGHLISYKKLYEIFYNPVRPVIPMLVTDSIEADLLIALRELKFPYYIV
;
A
#
# COMPACT_ATOMS: atom_id res chain seq x y z
N MET A 1 0.89 -6.18 20.42
CA MET A 1 1.69 -4.94 20.55
C MET A 1 1.55 -4.18 19.25
N PRO A 2 1.03 -2.94 19.26
CA PRO A 2 1.00 -2.09 18.06
C PRO A 2 2.44 -1.85 17.57
N ILE A 3 2.64 -1.87 16.25
CA ILE A 3 3.92 -1.59 15.62
C ILE A 3 3.87 -0.16 15.10
N PHE A 4 4.90 0.61 15.44
CA PHE A 4 5.01 2.02 15.06
C PHE A 4 6.25 2.23 14.20
N TYR A 5 6.16 3.16 13.25
CA TYR A 5 7.32 3.75 12.59
C TYR A 5 7.15 5.27 12.57
N LYS A 6 8.15 6.00 13.09
CA LYS A 6 8.12 7.48 13.27
C LYS A 6 6.77 7.94 13.81
N ASP A 7 6.35 7.35 14.94
CA ASP A 7 5.11 7.65 15.67
C ASP A 7 3.78 7.35 14.94
N GLN A 8 3.82 6.81 13.71
CA GLN A 8 2.62 6.34 13.02
C GLN A 8 2.34 4.87 13.29
N ARG A 9 1.09 4.56 13.62
CA ARG A 9 0.62 3.21 13.95
C ARG A 9 0.34 2.42 12.67
N LEU A 10 0.95 1.24 12.53
CA LEU A 10 0.77 0.34 11.38
C LEU A 10 -0.40 -0.63 11.62
N ASP A 11 -1.61 -0.10 11.79
CA ASP A 11 -2.76 -0.87 12.29
C ASP A 11 -3.25 -1.98 11.35
N HIS A 12 -3.10 -1.78 10.04
CA HIS A 12 -3.71 -2.64 9.02
C HIS A 12 -2.69 -3.57 8.34
N MET A 13 -1.41 -3.40 8.65
CA MET A 13 -0.38 -4.37 8.26
C MET A 13 -0.39 -5.55 9.23
N SER A 14 -0.16 -6.75 8.71
CA SER A 14 0.15 -7.89 9.58
C SER A 14 1.45 -7.62 10.34
N LYS A 15 1.67 -8.31 11.48
CA LYS A 15 2.94 -8.17 12.23
C LYS A 15 4.16 -8.51 11.36
N GLY A 16 4.03 -9.48 10.47
CA GLY A 16 5.09 -9.88 9.55
C GLY A 16 5.40 -8.78 8.54
N ASP A 17 4.37 -8.22 7.90
CA ASP A 17 4.54 -7.14 6.92
C ASP A 17 5.09 -5.87 7.56
N ALA A 18 4.62 -5.52 8.76
CA ALA A 18 5.12 -4.38 9.51
C ALA A 18 6.60 -4.56 9.93
N TYR A 19 7.00 -5.77 10.33
CA TYR A 19 8.40 -6.07 10.64
C TYR A 19 9.29 -6.02 9.38
N LEU A 20 8.83 -6.61 8.28
CA LEU A 20 9.49 -6.55 6.98
C LEU A 20 9.67 -5.10 6.51
N TRP A 21 8.63 -4.28 6.65
CA TRP A 21 8.68 -2.86 6.32
C TRP A 21 9.69 -2.09 7.19
N SER A 22 9.74 -2.38 8.49
CA SER A 22 10.76 -1.80 9.39
C SER A 22 12.17 -2.13 8.91
N LYS A 23 12.45 -3.40 8.57
CA LYS A 23 13.75 -3.79 8.02
C LYS A 23 14.09 -3.07 6.72
N PHE A 24 13.09 -2.90 5.85
CA PHE A 24 13.27 -2.17 4.60
C PHE A 24 13.70 -0.73 4.89
N LEU A 25 13.04 -0.06 5.84
CA LEU A 25 13.38 1.31 6.22
C LEU A 25 14.73 1.41 6.93
N ASP A 26 15.11 0.43 7.75
CA ASP A 26 16.44 0.40 8.37
C ASP A 26 17.55 0.25 7.31
N LYS A 27 17.29 -0.49 6.24
CA LYS A 27 18.21 -0.70 5.12
C LYS A 27 18.26 0.49 4.16
N PHE A 28 17.18 1.26 4.06
CA PHE A 28 17.01 2.38 3.14
C PHE A 28 16.42 3.64 3.83
N PRO A 29 17.09 4.17 4.88
CA PRO A 29 16.50 5.15 5.81
C PRO A 29 16.11 6.48 5.16
N ASP A 30 16.85 6.90 4.13
CA ASP A 30 16.68 8.19 3.45
C ASP A 30 16.09 8.07 2.04
N GLN A 31 15.55 6.90 1.69
CA GLN A 31 15.00 6.66 0.36
C GLN A 31 13.76 7.52 0.07
N TYR A 32 12.99 7.87 1.12
CA TYR A 32 11.73 8.58 0.99
C TYR A 32 11.67 9.81 1.91
N THR A 33 11.18 10.93 1.37
CA THR A 33 11.07 12.20 2.11
C THR A 33 9.78 12.28 2.94
N ASN A 34 8.73 11.58 2.51
CA ASN A 34 7.46 11.52 3.20
C ASN A 34 6.84 10.14 3.03
N ILE A 35 6.23 9.62 4.10
CA ILE A 35 5.60 8.30 4.12
C ILE A 35 4.24 8.42 4.80
N LYS A 36 3.20 7.92 4.13
CA LYS A 36 1.85 7.80 4.66
C LYS A 36 1.46 6.34 4.66
N TYR A 37 0.86 5.89 5.75
CA TYR A 37 0.34 4.52 5.86
C TYR A 37 -1.16 4.49 5.65
N ASP A 38 -1.65 3.31 5.27
CA ASP A 38 -3.08 2.98 5.36
C ASP A 38 -3.96 3.95 4.54
N VAL A 39 -3.47 4.30 3.35
CA VAL A 39 -4.06 5.36 2.52
C VAL A 39 -5.34 4.85 1.86
N LYS A 40 -6.47 5.40 2.29
CA LYS A 40 -7.80 5.03 1.78
C LYS A 40 -7.98 5.45 0.33
N VAL A 41 -8.42 4.50 -0.50
CA VAL A 41 -8.74 4.66 -1.92
C VAL A 41 -10.01 3.89 -2.28
N GLY A 42 -10.58 4.19 -3.44
CA GLY A 42 -11.84 3.56 -3.87
C GLY A 42 -13.07 4.13 -3.16
N HIS A 43 -14.22 3.72 -3.67
CA HIS A 43 -15.53 4.07 -3.11
C HIS A 43 -15.85 3.18 -1.90
N SER A 44 -16.63 3.74 -0.98
CA SER A 44 -17.30 2.95 0.03
C SER A 44 -18.48 2.18 -0.55
N VAL A 45 -18.90 1.14 0.17
CA VAL A 45 -20.23 0.55 -0.02
C VAL A 45 -21.29 1.61 0.30
N VAL A 46 -22.23 1.79 -0.62
CA VAL A 46 -23.38 2.68 -0.41
C VAL A 46 -24.45 1.88 0.31
N LEU A 47 -24.75 2.28 1.55
CA LEU A 47 -25.88 1.75 2.29
C LEU A 47 -27.15 2.56 2.00
N PRO A 48 -28.34 1.93 2.05
CA PRO A 48 -29.63 2.64 2.01
C PRO A 48 -29.71 3.74 3.08
N LYS A 49 -30.43 4.82 2.78
CA LYS A 49 -30.48 6.01 3.66
C LYS A 49 -31.24 5.76 4.96
N GLU A 50 -32.03 4.69 5.04
CA GLU A 50 -32.78 4.30 6.22
C GLU A 50 -31.87 3.75 7.34
N TYR A 51 -30.62 3.40 7.01
CA TYR A 51 -29.69 2.89 8.02
C TYR A 51 -29.20 3.99 8.97
N PRO A 52 -28.95 3.66 10.25
CA PRO A 52 -28.46 4.62 11.22
C PRO A 52 -27.15 5.33 10.78
N PRO A 53 -26.96 6.63 11.09
CA PRO A 53 -25.77 7.37 10.66
C PRO A 53 -24.43 6.76 11.11
N TRP A 54 -24.40 6.10 12.26
CA TRP A 54 -23.21 5.41 12.76
C TRP A 54 -22.83 4.23 11.85
N LEU A 55 -23.81 3.50 11.33
CA LEU A 55 -23.57 2.36 10.45
C LEU A 55 -23.08 2.82 9.08
N VAL A 56 -23.62 3.91 8.55
CA VAL A 56 -23.15 4.52 7.30
C VAL A 56 -21.68 4.96 7.43
N LYS A 57 -21.31 5.59 8.55
CA LYS A 57 -19.91 5.97 8.84
C LYS A 57 -19.00 4.75 8.99
N SER A 58 -19.46 3.70 9.67
CA SER A 58 -18.70 2.45 9.80
C SER A 58 -18.50 1.76 8.44
N ALA A 59 -19.54 1.71 7.61
CA ALA A 59 -19.46 1.14 6.27
C ALA A 59 -18.45 1.89 5.41
N ASP A 60 -18.46 3.22 5.42
CA ASP A 60 -17.43 4.02 4.71
C ASP A 60 -16.01 3.70 5.19
N ALA A 61 -15.80 3.66 6.51
CA ALA A 61 -14.48 3.41 7.07
C ALA A 61 -13.93 2.00 6.78
N LEU A 62 -14.82 0.99 6.71
CA LEU A 62 -14.44 -0.42 6.60
C LEU A 62 -14.42 -0.93 5.15
N SER A 63 -15.22 -0.36 4.25
CA SER A 63 -15.37 -0.88 2.90
C SER A 63 -14.38 -0.30 1.88
N ARG A 64 -13.77 0.84 2.19
CA ARG A 64 -12.76 1.44 1.30
C ARG A 64 -11.50 0.59 1.28
N LYS A 65 -10.93 0.45 0.08
CA LYS A 65 -9.63 -0.18 -0.12
C LYS A 65 -8.54 0.68 0.49
N ARG A 66 -7.43 0.06 0.85
CA ARG A 66 -6.32 0.72 1.53
C ARG A 66 -5.00 0.33 0.89
N ILE A 67 -4.18 1.33 0.63
CA ILE A 67 -2.80 1.15 0.18
C ILE A 67 -1.95 1.10 1.44
N ASP A 68 -1.14 0.05 1.57
CA ASP A 68 -0.26 -0.16 2.70
C ASP A 68 0.61 1.07 2.98
N VAL A 69 1.33 1.54 1.95
CA VAL A 69 2.20 2.73 2.04
C VAL A 69 2.09 3.58 0.79
N VAL A 70 2.03 4.89 0.97
CA VAL A 70 2.34 5.86 -0.08
C VAL A 70 3.57 6.65 0.35
N ALA A 71 4.62 6.60 -0.46
CA ALA A 71 5.87 7.26 -0.16
C ALA A 71 6.27 8.24 -1.26
N GLU A 72 6.96 9.30 -0.88
CA GLU A 72 7.44 10.34 -1.79
C GLU A 72 8.95 10.26 -1.95
N GLN A 73 9.43 10.27 -3.20
CA GLN A 73 10.85 10.37 -3.51
C GLN A 73 11.03 11.33 -4.67
N SER A 74 11.65 12.48 -4.41
CA SER A 74 11.94 13.51 -5.40
C SER A 74 10.72 13.83 -6.28
N HIS A 75 10.75 13.38 -7.54
CA HIS A 75 9.75 13.67 -8.58
C HIS A 75 8.70 12.56 -8.75
N ARG A 76 8.61 11.59 -7.84
CA ARG A 76 7.74 10.41 -7.97
C ARG A 76 7.00 10.11 -6.67
N LEU A 77 5.82 9.52 -6.83
CA LEU A 77 5.05 8.92 -5.76
C LEU A 77 5.13 7.40 -5.89
N PHE A 78 5.28 6.71 -4.78
CA PHE A 78 5.28 5.26 -4.73
C PHE A 78 4.03 4.78 -4.01
N VAL A 79 3.25 3.91 -4.65
CA VAL A 79 2.21 3.11 -3.98
C VAL A 79 2.81 1.75 -3.72
N ILE A 80 3.08 1.46 -2.44
CA ILE A 80 3.88 0.32 -2.03
C ILE A 80 2.97 -0.69 -1.37
N GLU A 81 3.07 -1.94 -1.81
CA GLU A 81 2.45 -3.10 -1.19
C GLU A 81 3.54 -3.86 -0.43
N VAL A 82 3.32 -4.15 0.86
CA VAL A 82 4.29 -4.87 1.69
C VAL A 82 3.71 -6.23 2.05
N ARG A 83 4.34 -7.30 1.56
CA ARG A 83 3.82 -8.66 1.76
C ARG A 83 4.94 -9.65 2.00
N VAL A 84 4.93 -10.29 3.17
CA VAL A 84 5.70 -11.50 3.44
C VAL A 84 5.23 -12.61 2.51
N ARG A 85 6.17 -13.28 1.84
CA ARG A 85 5.95 -14.37 0.88
C ARG A 85 4.94 -13.97 -0.18
N ALA A 86 5.22 -12.85 -0.85
CA ALA A 86 4.37 -12.28 -1.87
C ALA A 86 4.07 -13.31 -2.99
N LYS A 87 2.79 -13.38 -3.38
CA LYS A 87 2.28 -14.26 -4.43
C LYS A 87 1.75 -13.45 -5.61
N ALA A 88 1.43 -14.13 -6.71
CA ALA A 88 0.93 -13.51 -7.94
C ALA A 88 -0.26 -12.53 -7.76
N SER A 89 -1.10 -12.73 -6.74
CA SER A 89 -2.21 -11.82 -6.40
C SER A 89 -1.78 -10.38 -6.16
N VAL A 90 -0.53 -10.16 -5.73
CA VAL A 90 0.03 -8.84 -5.45
C VAL A 90 0.09 -7.96 -6.71
N ILE A 91 0.19 -8.54 -7.91
CA ILE A 91 0.15 -7.80 -9.17
C ILE A 91 -1.17 -7.06 -9.33
N GLY A 92 -2.29 -7.74 -9.02
CA GLY A 92 -3.61 -7.15 -9.05
C GLY A 92 -3.74 -5.98 -8.08
N HIS A 93 -3.15 -6.10 -6.88
CA HIS A 93 -3.10 -5.02 -5.90
C HIS A 93 -2.31 -3.82 -6.43
N LEU A 94 -1.08 -4.04 -6.91
CA LEU A 94 -0.20 -2.99 -7.44
C LEU A 94 -0.86 -2.19 -8.57
N ILE A 95 -1.44 -2.88 -9.56
CA ILE A 95 -2.15 -2.25 -10.68
C ILE A 95 -3.36 -1.47 -10.17
N SER A 96 -4.18 -2.09 -9.32
CA SER A 96 -5.42 -1.49 -8.81
C SER A 96 -5.13 -0.26 -7.95
N TYR A 97 -4.16 -0.35 -7.05
CA TYR A 97 -3.83 0.71 -6.11
C TYR A 97 -3.19 1.90 -6.80
N LYS A 98 -2.32 1.69 -7.80
CA LYS A 98 -1.88 2.79 -8.68
C LYS A 98 -3.08 3.51 -9.28
N LYS A 99 -3.96 2.77 -9.97
CA LYS A 99 -5.08 3.38 -10.68
C LYS A 99 -6.05 4.09 -9.75
N LEU A 100 -6.37 3.49 -8.60
CA LEU A 100 -7.25 4.10 -7.62
C LEU A 100 -6.61 5.33 -6.96
N TYR A 101 -5.31 5.30 -6.66
CA TYR A 101 -4.63 6.48 -6.14
C TYR A 101 -4.67 7.64 -7.15
N GLU A 102 -4.38 7.36 -8.42
CA GLU A 102 -4.45 8.36 -9.49
C GLU A 102 -5.85 8.98 -9.62
N ILE A 103 -6.91 8.17 -9.58
CA ILE A 103 -8.29 8.65 -9.66
C ILE A 103 -8.68 9.52 -8.47
N PHE A 104 -8.39 9.07 -7.24
CA PHE A 104 -8.92 9.69 -6.03
C PHE A 104 -8.07 10.85 -5.50
N TYR A 105 -6.77 10.90 -5.84
CA TYR A 105 -5.85 11.94 -5.37
C TYR A 105 -5.35 12.85 -6.50
N ASN A 106 -5.62 12.53 -7.77
CA ASN A 106 -5.23 13.30 -8.95
C ASN A 106 -3.79 13.86 -8.88
N PRO A 107 -2.78 13.00 -8.68
CA PRO A 107 -1.42 13.46 -8.45
C PRO A 107 -0.80 14.04 -9.73
N VAL A 108 -0.06 15.14 -9.58
CA VAL A 108 0.72 15.74 -10.67
C VAL A 108 1.99 14.93 -10.96
N ARG A 109 2.54 14.25 -9.95
CA ARG A 109 3.75 13.43 -10.06
C ARG A 109 3.41 11.99 -10.50
N PRO A 110 4.27 11.32 -11.28
CA PRO A 110 4.09 9.92 -11.65
C PRO A 110 3.94 9.02 -10.43
N VAL A 111 2.96 8.11 -10.49
CA VAL A 111 2.70 7.09 -9.47
C VAL A 111 3.32 5.76 -9.90
N ILE A 112 4.25 5.27 -9.10
CA ILE A 112 5.01 4.05 -9.35
C ILE A 112 4.55 2.97 -8.36
N PRO A 113 3.95 1.88 -8.82
CA PRO A 113 3.64 0.75 -7.96
C PRO A 113 4.92 -0.02 -7.61
N MET A 114 5.08 -0.40 -6.34
CA MET A 114 6.28 -1.08 -5.85
C MET A 114 5.93 -2.19 -4.86
N LEU A 115 6.69 -3.29 -4.90
CA LEU A 115 6.59 -4.39 -3.94
C LEU A 115 7.74 -4.37 -2.92
N VAL A 116 7.44 -4.62 -1.66
CA VAL A 116 8.44 -5.05 -0.66
C VAL A 116 8.03 -6.43 -0.14
N THR A 117 8.94 -7.40 -0.25
CA THR A 117 8.71 -8.80 0.16
C THR A 117 9.97 -9.38 0.83
N ASP A 118 9.84 -10.49 1.53
CA ASP A 118 10.97 -11.28 2.05
C ASP A 118 11.44 -12.37 1.07
N SER A 119 10.58 -12.73 0.13
CA SER A 119 10.79 -13.81 -0.85
C SER A 119 9.90 -13.61 -2.08
N ILE A 120 10.35 -14.09 -3.23
CA ILE A 120 9.64 -13.92 -4.49
C ILE A 120 9.64 -15.23 -5.28
N GLU A 121 8.45 -15.66 -5.71
CA GLU A 121 8.29 -16.82 -6.59
C GLU A 121 8.66 -16.45 -8.04
N ALA A 122 9.13 -17.42 -8.82
CA ALA A 122 9.66 -17.18 -10.18
C ALA A 122 8.63 -16.53 -11.11
N ASP A 123 7.37 -16.98 -11.08
CA ASP A 123 6.30 -16.45 -11.94
C ASP A 123 5.95 -15.00 -11.59
N LEU A 124 5.93 -14.69 -10.28
CA LEU A 124 5.73 -13.31 -9.81
C LEU A 124 6.89 -12.40 -10.27
N LEU A 125 8.12 -12.90 -10.18
CA LEU A 125 9.30 -12.17 -10.64
C LEU A 125 9.24 -11.85 -12.13
N ILE A 126 8.79 -12.80 -12.96
CA ILE A 126 8.58 -12.59 -14.40
C ILE A 126 7.57 -11.46 -14.62
N ALA A 127 6.41 -11.52 -13.95
CA ALA A 127 5.36 -10.50 -14.09
C ALA A 127 5.82 -9.10 -13.66
N LEU A 128 6.53 -8.99 -12.53
CA LEU A 128 7.05 -7.70 -12.04
C LEU A 128 8.07 -7.09 -13.01
N ARG A 129 8.94 -7.92 -13.61
CA ARG A 129 9.92 -7.47 -14.61
C ARG A 129 9.25 -6.99 -15.88
N GLU A 130 8.27 -7.73 -16.40
CA GLU A 130 7.52 -7.37 -17.60
C GLU A 130 6.78 -6.03 -17.40
N LEU A 131 6.12 -5.88 -16.25
CA LEU A 131 5.41 -4.64 -15.88
C LEU A 131 6.34 -3.50 -15.47
N LYS A 132 7.64 -3.77 -15.34
CA LYS A 132 8.68 -2.83 -14.84
C LYS A 132 8.32 -2.25 -13.46
N PHE A 133 7.71 -3.07 -12.62
CA PHE A 133 7.39 -2.69 -11.24
C PHE A 133 8.61 -2.90 -10.37
N PRO A 134 9.16 -1.85 -9.72
CA PRO A 134 10.24 -2.03 -8.77
C PRO A 134 9.83 -2.96 -7.63
N TYR A 135 10.79 -3.72 -7.12
CA TYR A 135 10.60 -4.60 -5.98
C TYR A 135 11.86 -4.65 -5.13
N TYR A 136 11.67 -4.90 -3.83
CA TYR A 136 12.76 -5.15 -2.89
C TYR A 136 12.52 -6.47 -2.17
N ILE A 137 13.62 -7.23 -2.01
CA ILE A 137 13.68 -8.42 -1.17
C ILE A 137 14.52 -8.05 0.06
N VAL A 138 13.94 -8.17 1.26
CA VAL A 138 14.55 -7.71 2.53
C VAL A 138 14.56 -8.78 3.60
#